data_AF-F7RMW8-F1
#
_entry.id   AF-F7RMW8-F1
#
_cell.length_a   1.000
_cell.length_b   1.000
_cell.length_c   1.000
_cell.angle_alpha   90.00
_cell.angle_beta   90.00
_cell.angle_gamma   90.00
#
_symmetry.space_group_name_H-M   'P 1'
#
loop_
_entity.id
_entity.type
_entity.pdbx_description
1 polymer ?
#
loop_
_entity_poly.entity_id
_entity_poly.type
_entity_poly.pdbx_seq_one_letter_code
_entity_poly.pdbx_strand_id
1 'polypeptide(L)' 'MKQYSVVKIKTLKKKFEHTELSFGSRAPRVGDIATVIDVYDGAFDLECCDQNGITIWLEVFKPSDAELELM' A
#
# COMPACT_ATOMS: atom_id res chain seq x y z
N MET A 1 -8.86 5.82 -7.50
CA MET A 1 -9.18 4.40 -7.21
C MET A 1 -10.32 4.39 -6.21
N LYS A 2 -11.12 3.32 -6.16
CA LYS A 2 -12.23 3.20 -5.21
C LYS A 2 -11.80 2.33 -4.03
N GLN A 3 -12.49 2.46 -2.90
CA GLN A 3 -12.34 1.50 -1.80
C GLN A 3 -12.53 0.06 -2.31
N TYR A 4 -11.72 -0.85 -1.79
CA TYR A 4 -11.60 -2.26 -2.17
C TYR A 4 -11.06 -2.54 -3.57
N SER A 5 -10.54 -1.53 -4.28
CA SER A 5 -9.74 -1.78 -5.49
C SER A 5 -8.45 -2.52 -5.12
N VAL A 6 -8.05 -3.47 -5.94
CA VAL A 6 -6.75 -4.15 -5.82
C VAL A 6 -5.76 -3.47 -6.76
N VAL A 7 -4.56 -3.18 -6.25
CA VAL A 7 -3.53 -2.45 -6.98
C VAL A 7 -2.18 -3.12 -6.85
N LYS A 8 -1.36 -3.01 -7.89
CA LYS A 8 0.04 -3.41 -7.88
C LYS A 8 0.96 -2.20 -7.86
N ILE A 9 1.95 -2.18 -6.97
CA ILE A 9 2.98 -1.14 -6.94
C ILE A 9 3.95 -1.34 -8.10
N LYS A 10 3.99 -0.40 -9.04
CA LYS A 10 4.93 -0.40 -10.18
C LYS A 10 6.21 0.35 -9.87
N THR A 11 6.06 1.48 -9.21
CA THR A 11 7.16 2.38 -8.87
C THR A 11 6.88 3.00 -7.50
N LEU A 12 7.91 3.15 -6.66
CA LEU A 12 7.86 3.98 -5.46
C LEU A 12 8.66 5.25 -5.69
N LYS A 13 8.03 6.41 -5.51
CA LYS A 13 8.62 7.74 -5.70
C LYS A 13 9.13 8.36 -4.39
N LYS A 14 8.82 7.72 -3.26
CA LYS A 14 9.41 7.99 -1.94
C LYS A 14 9.89 6.69 -1.30
N LYS A 15 10.81 6.83 -0.33
CA LYS A 15 11.22 5.72 0.52
C LYS A 15 10.20 5.58 1.65
N PHE A 16 9.71 4.36 1.84
CA PHE A 16 8.95 3.97 3.02
C PHE A 16 9.91 3.25 3.97
N GLU A 17 9.82 3.56 5.27
CA GLU A 17 10.66 2.96 6.30
C GLU A 17 9.78 2.20 7.28
N HIS A 18 10.18 0.97 7.61
CA HIS A 18 9.53 0.19 8.64
C HIS A 18 10.22 0.46 9.97
N THR A 19 9.42 0.75 10.98
CA THR A 19 9.85 1.06 12.35
C THR A 19 9.07 0.20 13.33
N GLU A 20 9.44 0.23 14.62
CA GLU A 20 8.70 -0.47 15.69
C GLU A 20 7.24 0.00 15.84
N LEU A 21 6.89 1.17 15.27
CA LEU A 21 5.52 1.70 15.27
C LEU A 21 4.76 1.40 13.96
N SER A 22 5.43 0.82 12.96
CA SER A 22 4.80 0.45 11.70
C SER A 22 3.93 -0.78 11.88
N PHE A 23 2.84 -0.86 11.12
CA PHE A 23 2.00 -2.06 11.11
C PHE A 23 2.59 -3.13 10.18
N GLY A 24 2.58 -4.38 10.62
CA GLY A 24 3.09 -5.51 9.84
C GLY A 24 4.61 -5.72 9.96
N SER A 25 5.20 -6.39 8.97
CA SER A 25 6.55 -6.98 9.07
C SER A 25 7.62 -6.29 8.22
N ARG A 26 7.25 -5.42 7.28
CA ARG A 26 8.20 -4.68 6.43
C ARG A 26 7.55 -3.47 5.76
N ALA A 27 8.34 -2.60 5.14
CA ALA A 27 7.83 -1.50 4.33
C ALA A 27 7.31 -1.96 2.95
N PRO A 28 6.48 -1.15 2.26
CA PRO A 28 6.08 -1.37 0.87
C PRO A 28 7.26 -1.51 -0.09
N ARG A 29 7.11 -2.34 -1.12
CA ARG A 29 8.08 -2.47 -2.22
C ARG A 29 7.41 -2.62 -3.58
N VAL A 30 8.15 -2.33 -4.64
CA VAL A 30 7.73 -2.59 -6.02
C VAL A 30 7.35 -4.06 -6.19
N GLY A 31 6.23 -4.30 -6.86
CA GLY A 31 5.68 -5.63 -7.10
C GLY A 31 4.65 -6.09 -6.08
N ASP A 32 4.57 -5.45 -4.91
CA ASP A 32 3.53 -5.74 -3.94
C ASP A 32 2.13 -5.49 -4.52
N ILE A 33 1.19 -6.35 -4.13
CA ILE A 33 -0.23 -6.22 -4.42
C ILE A 33 -0.92 -5.84 -3.12
N ALA A 34 -1.70 -4.77 -3.15
CA ALA A 34 -2.39 -4.22 -2.00
C ALA A 34 -3.84 -3.90 -2.33
N THR A 35 -4.68 -3.88 -1.31
CA THR A 35 -6.08 -3.47 -1.40
C THR A 35 -6.22 -2.04 -0.87
N VAL A 36 -7.01 -1.22 -1.56
CA VAL A 36 -7.41 0.10 -1.06
C VAL A 36 -8.42 -0.09 0.07
N ILE A 37 -8.03 0.12 1.33
CA ILE A 37 -8.90 -0.09 2.49
C ILE A 37 -9.72 1.15 2.81
N ASP A 38 -9.17 2.35 2.56
CA ASP A 38 -9.87 3.61 2.74
C ASP A 38 -9.41 4.66 1.71
N VAL A 39 -10.27 5.63 1.41
CA VAL A 39 -10.01 6.71 0.43
C VAL A 39 -10.33 8.05 1.06
N TYR A 40 -9.31 8.91 1.11
CA TYR A 40 -9.40 10.28 1.62
C TYR A 40 -9.33 11.29 0.48
N ASP A 41 -9.53 12.57 0.80
CA ASP A 41 -9.23 13.64 -0.15
C ASP A 41 -7.71 13.71 -0.39
N GLY A 42 -7.26 13.23 -1.55
CA GLY A 42 -5.85 13.26 -1.97
C GLY A 42 -4.94 12.16 -1.42
N ALA A 43 -5.47 11.16 -0.72
CA ALA A 43 -4.71 10.00 -0.22
C ALA A 43 -5.58 8.75 -0.12
N PHE A 44 -4.96 7.60 0.10
CA PHE A 44 -5.66 6.34 0.33
C PHE A 44 -4.79 5.40 1.18
N ASP A 45 -5.46 4.58 2.00
CA ASP A 45 -4.82 3.52 2.76
C ASP A 45 -4.70 2.28 1.88
N LEU A 46 -3.49 1.75 1.79
CA LEU A 46 -3.21 0.48 1.13
C LEU A 46 -2.81 -0.56 2.17
N GLU A 47 -3.41 -1.74 2.07
CA GLU A 47 -3.04 -2.90 2.87
C GLU A 47 -2.53 -4.02 1.97
N CYS A 48 -1.31 -4.50 2.23
CA CYS A 48 -0.76 -5.69 1.59
C CYS A 48 -0.78 -6.84 2.58
N CYS A 49 -1.39 -7.96 2.17
CA CYS A 49 -1.47 -9.17 2.98
C CYS A 49 -0.76 -10.33 2.30
N ASP A 50 -0.34 -11.31 3.10
CA ASP A 50 0.11 -12.60 2.58
C ASP A 50 -1.07 -13.49 2.14
N GLN A 51 -0.76 -14.69 1.65
CA GLN A 51 -1.75 -15.66 1.20
C GLN A 51 -2.71 -16.16 2.31
N ASN A 52 -2.38 -15.94 3.58
CA ASN A 52 -3.20 -16.32 4.73
C ASN A 52 -4.03 -15.13 5.25
N GLY A 53 -3.95 -13.97 4.59
CA GLY A 53 -4.63 -12.75 5.03
C GLY A 53 -3.91 -12.02 6.16
N ILE A 54 -2.66 -12.34 6.44
CA ILE A 54 -1.87 -11.63 7.46
C ILE A 54 -1.30 -10.36 6.84
N THR A 55 -1.56 -9.20 7.46
CA THR A 55 -1.06 -7.91 7.02
C THR A 55 0.48 -7.87 7.06
N ILE A 56 1.08 -7.66 5.89
CA ILE A 56 2.51 -7.43 5.72
C ILE A 56 2.84 -5.96 5.97
N TRP A 57 1.99 -5.05 5.50
CA TRP A 57 2.05 -3.62 5.79
C TRP A 57 0.70 -2.95 5.56
N LEU A 58 0.48 -1.84 6.26
CA LEU A 58 -0.63 -0.90 6.08
C LEU A 58 -0.05 0.51 6.07
N GLU A 59 -0.22 1.24 4.96
CA GLU A 59 0.43 2.53 4.75
C GLU A 59 -0.46 3.52 3.99
N VAL A 60 -0.31 4.81 4.31
CA VAL A 60 -0.98 5.91 3.62
C VAL A 60 -0.18 6.28 2.37
N PHE A 61 -0.84 6.27 1.22
CA PHE A 61 -0.29 6.70 -0.06
C PHE A 61 -0.97 7.95 -0.57
N LYS A 62 -0.19 8.94 -1.00
CA LYS A 62 -0.64 9.99 -1.91
C LYS A 62 -0.44 9.54 -3.36
N PRO A 63 -1.20 10.06 -4.34
CA PRO A 63 -0.98 9.77 -5.75
C PRO A 63 0.45 10.07 -6.25
N SER A 64 1.17 10.97 -5.57
CA SER A 64 2.58 11.30 -5.87
C SER A 64 3.58 10.28 -5.36
N ASP A 65 3.21 9.41 -4.43
CA ASP A 65 4.15 8.54 -3.70
C ASP A 65 4.52 7.28 -4.47
N ALA A 66 3.68 6.88 -5.43
CA ALA A 66 3.85 5.65 -6.19
C ALA A 66 3.11 5.70 -7.53
N GLU A 67 3.50 4.83 -8.45
CA GLU A 67 2.69 4.45 -9.59
C GLU A 67 2.02 3.12 -9.28
N LEU A 68 0.69 3.12 -9.35
CA LEU A 68 -0.15 1.98 -9.01
C LEU A 68 -0.90 1.52 -10.26
N GLU A 69 -0.83 0.22 -10.54
CA GLU A 69 -1.58 -0.44 -11.59
C GLU A 69 -2.85 -1.06 -10.98
N LEU A 70 -4.02 -0.68 -11.48
CA LEU A 70 -5.29 -1.30 -11.09
C LEU A 70 -5.36 -2.73 -11.64
N MET A 71 -5.75 -3.69 -10.81
CA MET A 71 -5.90 -5.11 -11.17
C MET A 71 -7.35 -5.53 -11.36
#